data_AF-A0A4Y8PAS0-F1
#
_entry.id   AF-A0A4Y8PAS0-F1
#
_cell.length_a   1.000
_cell.length_b   1.000
_cell.length_c   1.000
_cell.angle_alpha   90.00
_cell.angle_beta   90.00
_cell.angle_gamma   90.00
#
_symmetry.space_group_name_H-M   'P 1'
#
loop_
_entity.id
_entity.type
_entity.pdbx_description
1 polymer ?
#
loop_
_entity_poly.entity_id
_entity_poly.type
_entity_poly.pdbx_seq_one_letter_code
_entity_poly.pdbx_strand_id
1 'polypeptide(L)'
;MSNQLGELNFYKDHLSGVTGTLENKTVLNMHYGEIPKIIQVRTTTIDSIRFQDDYPIDILKIDVEGHQLKVLEGAEKAIKTDLPILLIELGGLELGCQYDAFNFLKNLGYIIFDQQKLTIAHDPPWDAIAISPKFIDLVDKIKNI
;
A
#
# COMPACT_ATOMS: atom_id res chain seq x y z
N MET A 1 6.68 -2.34 -6.64
CA MET A 1 7.38 -2.14 -5.35
C MET A 1 7.14 -3.37 -4.48
N SER A 2 8.06 -3.70 -3.58
CA SER A 2 7.99 -4.87 -2.68
C SER A 2 8.67 -4.53 -1.34
N ASN A 3 8.69 -5.48 -0.41
CA ASN A 3 9.50 -5.43 0.82
C ASN A 3 10.93 -5.96 0.62
N GLN A 4 11.29 -6.40 -0.58
CA GLN A 4 12.62 -6.95 -0.88
C GLN A 4 13.16 -6.54 -2.25
N LEU A 5 14.50 -6.44 -2.32
CA LEU A 5 15.25 -6.26 -3.57
C LEU A 5 15.50 -7.62 -4.23
N GLY A 6 15.53 -7.66 -5.56
CA GLY A 6 15.94 -8.87 -6.30
C GLY A 6 15.11 -9.13 -7.53
N GLU A 7 15.02 -10.40 -7.94
CA GLU A 7 14.15 -10.85 -9.02
C GLU A 7 13.13 -11.84 -8.45
N LEU A 8 11.84 -11.57 -8.72
CA LEU A 8 10.73 -12.41 -8.29
C LEU A 8 9.88 -12.85 -9.49
N ASN A 9 9.20 -13.98 -9.31
CA ASN A 9 8.17 -14.40 -10.25
C ASN A 9 6.95 -13.48 -10.13
N PHE A 10 6.49 -12.98 -11.27
CA PHE A 10 5.27 -12.20 -11.40
C PHE A 10 4.28 -12.99 -12.25
N TYR A 11 3.11 -13.23 -11.68
CA TYR A 11 2.05 -14.05 -12.25
C TYR A 11 1.07 -13.10 -12.93
N LYS A 12 1.10 -13.08 -14.27
CA LYS A 12 0.29 -12.19 -15.09
C LYS A 12 -0.96 -12.91 -15.59
N ASP A 13 -2.10 -12.23 -15.47
CA ASP A 13 -3.33 -12.62 -16.15
C ASP A 13 -3.12 -12.47 -17.67
N HIS A 14 -3.22 -13.59 -18.38
CA HIS A 14 -3.02 -13.63 -19.83
C HIS A 14 -4.33 -13.49 -20.63
N LEU A 15 -5.50 -13.54 -19.98
CA LEU A 15 -6.81 -13.41 -20.61
C LEU A 15 -7.27 -11.96 -20.64
N SER A 16 -7.31 -11.32 -19.46
CA SER A 16 -7.73 -9.92 -19.34
C SER A 16 -6.57 -8.97 -19.65
N GLY A 17 -5.33 -9.38 -19.33
CA GLY A 17 -4.15 -8.53 -19.43
C GLY A 17 -4.11 -7.37 -18.44
N VAL A 18 -5.09 -7.26 -17.54
CA VAL A 18 -5.31 -6.09 -16.66
C VAL A 18 -4.70 -6.27 -15.27
N THR A 19 -4.46 -7.51 -14.84
CA THR A 19 -4.03 -7.81 -13.46
C THR A 19 -2.77 -8.68 -13.41
N GLY A 20 -2.03 -8.58 -12.30
CA GLY A 20 -0.89 -9.42 -12.01
C GLY A 20 -0.44 -9.27 -10.56
N THR A 21 0.29 -10.26 -10.07
CA THR A 21 0.63 -10.37 -8.64
C THR A 21 1.99 -11.03 -8.45
N LEU A 22 2.64 -10.75 -7.31
CA LEU A 22 3.83 -11.47 -6.87
C LEU A 22 3.48 -12.75 -6.08
N GLU A 23 2.20 -12.96 -5.79
CA GLU A 23 1.70 -14.17 -5.15
C GLU A 23 1.41 -15.27 -6.16
N ASN A 24 1.64 -16.52 -5.76
CA ASN A 24 1.33 -17.70 -6.58
C ASN A 24 -0.17 -18.01 -6.70
N LYS A 25 -1.04 -17.11 -6.20
CA LYS A 25 -2.49 -17.19 -6.33
C LYS A 25 -2.96 -16.01 -7.17
N THR A 26 -3.51 -16.31 -8.35
CA THR A 26 -4.07 -15.30 -9.24
C THR A 26 -5.59 -15.43 -9.30
N VAL A 27 -6.28 -14.30 -9.54
CA VAL A 27 -7.72 -14.28 -9.82
C VAL A 27 -8.06 -15.25 -10.96
N LEU A 28 -7.19 -15.30 -11.98
CA LEU A 28 -7.31 -16.19 -13.13
C LEU A 28 -7.37 -17.67 -12.72
N ASN A 29 -6.42 -18.10 -11.87
CA ASN A 29 -6.39 -19.47 -11.38
C ASN A 29 -7.59 -19.77 -10.46
N MET A 30 -7.93 -18.84 -9.56
CA MET A 30 -9.00 -19.05 -8.58
C MET A 30 -10.40 -19.06 -9.20
N HIS A 31 -10.66 -18.25 -10.23
CA HIS A 31 -12.00 -18.07 -10.78
C HIS A 31 -12.22 -18.73 -12.14
N TYR A 32 -11.16 -18.97 -12.91
CA TYR A 32 -11.27 -19.51 -14.27
C TYR A 32 -10.51 -20.84 -14.46
N GLY A 33 -9.77 -21.31 -13.46
CA GLY A 33 -9.01 -22.57 -13.54
C GLY A 33 -7.80 -22.51 -14.48
N GLU A 34 -7.44 -21.31 -14.95
CA GLU A 34 -6.40 -21.11 -15.93
C GLU A 34 -5.03 -20.88 -15.28
N ILE A 35 -3.97 -21.19 -16.02
CA ILE A 35 -2.59 -21.02 -15.54
C ILE A 35 -2.11 -19.61 -15.90
N PRO A 36 -1.67 -18.80 -14.92
CA PRO A 36 -1.14 -17.47 -15.21
C PRO A 36 0.18 -17.56 -16.00
N LYS A 37 0.44 -16.54 -16.82
CA LYS A 37 1.75 -16.41 -17.46
C LYS A 37 2.76 -15.94 -16.41
N ILE A 38 3.83 -16.69 -16.21
CA ILE A 38 4.90 -16.32 -15.28
C ILE A 38 5.98 -15.54 -16.04
N ILE A 39 6.36 -14.38 -15.52
CA ILE A 39 7.54 -13.63 -15.96
C ILE A 39 8.43 -13.32 -14.76
N GLN A 40 9.73 -13.15 -14.96
CA GLN A 40 10.61 -12.61 -13.93
C GLN A 40 10.62 -11.10 -14.01
N VAL A 41 10.47 -10.45 -12.84
CA VAL A 41 10.54 -9.00 -12.71
C VAL A 41 11.54 -8.64 -11.62
N ARG A 42 12.22 -7.52 -11.81
CA ARG A 42 13.03 -6.92 -10.74
C ARG A 42 12.12 -6.26 -9.73
N THR A 43 12.37 -6.51 -8.45
CA THR A 43 11.73 -5.83 -7.34
C THR A 43 12.67 -4.86 -6.67
N THR A 44 12.08 -3.80 -6.13
CA THR A 44 12.76 -2.77 -5.37
C THR A 44 11.87 -2.31 -4.22
N THR A 45 12.45 -1.62 -3.24
CA THR A 45 11.74 -1.06 -2.08
C THR A 45 11.71 0.46 -2.17
N ILE A 46 10.73 1.11 -1.53
CA ILE A 46 10.65 2.57 -1.50
C ILE A 46 11.86 3.14 -0.77
N ASP A 47 12.30 2.52 0.33
CA ASP A 47 13.49 2.95 1.07
C ASP A 47 14.73 2.96 0.18
N SER A 48 14.91 1.93 -0.66
CA SER A 48 16.09 1.85 -1.53
C SER A 48 16.15 2.95 -2.59
N ILE A 49 15.01 3.54 -2.95
CA ILE A 49 14.90 4.66 -3.89
C ILE A 49 15.01 5.97 -3.14
N ARG A 50 14.23 6.12 -2.05
CA ARG A 50 14.14 7.36 -1.28
C ARG A 50 15.51 7.88 -0.83
N PHE A 51 16.39 7.00 -0.36
CA PHE A 51 17.70 7.40 0.14
C PHE A 51 18.76 7.55 -0.96
N GLN A 52 18.36 7.56 -2.24
CA GLN A 52 19.24 7.96 -3.36
C GLN A 52 19.16 9.48 -3.65
N ASP A 53 18.12 10.15 -3.15
CA ASP A 53 17.90 11.59 -3.29
C ASP A 53 17.81 12.29 -1.92
N ASP A 54 18.11 13.59 -1.87
CA ASP A 54 18.09 14.38 -0.63
C ASP A 54 16.68 14.91 -0.26
N TYR A 55 15.68 14.71 -1.11
CA TYR A 55 14.34 15.27 -0.90
C TYR A 55 13.43 14.32 -0.11
N PRO A 56 12.84 14.75 1.02
CA PRO A 56 11.85 13.96 1.76
C PRO A 56 10.55 13.76 0.99
N ILE A 57 9.86 12.66 1.26
CA ILE A 57 8.53 12.41 0.71
C ILE A 57 7.50 13.14 1.57
N ASP A 58 6.79 14.12 0.99
CA ASP A 58 5.67 14.78 1.66
C ASP A 58 4.35 14.00 1.51
N ILE A 59 4.16 13.34 0.36
CA ILE A 59 2.96 12.56 0.04
C ILE A 59 3.36 11.26 -0.63
N LEU A 60 2.81 10.14 -0.17
CA LEU A 60 3.03 8.81 -0.74
C LEU A 60 1.70 8.16 -1.14
N LYS A 61 1.47 7.94 -2.44
CA LYS A 61 0.35 7.14 -2.93
C LYS A 61 0.73 5.66 -2.99
N ILE A 62 -0.07 4.78 -2.39
CA ILE A 62 0.07 3.33 -2.44
C ILE A 62 -1.24 2.73 -2.96
N ASP A 63 -1.22 2.38 -4.24
CA ASP A 63 -2.34 1.81 -4.96
C ASP A 63 -1.83 0.50 -5.57
N VAL A 64 -1.88 -0.54 -4.75
CA VAL A 64 -1.35 -1.87 -5.06
C VAL A 64 -2.34 -2.92 -4.57
N GLU A 65 -2.98 -3.60 -5.49
CA GLU A 65 -4.02 -4.59 -5.22
C GLU A 65 -3.48 -5.75 -4.34
N GLY A 66 -3.75 -5.72 -3.04
CA GLY A 66 -3.44 -6.78 -2.07
C GLY A 66 -1.99 -6.87 -1.57
N HIS A 67 -1.11 -5.92 -1.91
CA HIS A 67 0.32 -5.94 -1.52
C HIS A 67 0.71 -4.77 -0.62
N GLN A 68 -0.27 -4.09 -0.02
CA GLN A 68 -0.08 -2.85 0.72
C GLN A 68 0.92 -3.00 1.87
N LEU A 69 0.75 -4.04 2.69
CA LEU A 69 1.67 -4.29 3.81
C LEU A 69 3.11 -4.46 3.33
N LYS A 70 3.35 -5.24 2.28
CA LYS A 70 4.71 -5.44 1.73
C LYS A 70 5.30 -4.14 1.20
N VAL A 71 4.50 -3.27 0.60
CA VAL A 71 4.98 -1.95 0.16
C VAL A 71 5.28 -1.05 1.36
N LEU A 72 4.45 -1.07 2.41
CA LEU A 72 4.66 -0.33 3.66
C LEU A 72 5.94 -0.80 4.38
N GLU A 73 6.17 -2.10 4.48
CA GLU A 73 7.40 -2.69 5.04
C GLU A 73 8.64 -2.26 4.24
N GLY A 74 8.56 -2.27 2.90
CA GLY A 74 9.62 -1.77 2.03
C GLY A 74 9.81 -0.24 2.07
N ALA A 75 8.94 0.48 2.76
CA ALA A 75 8.97 1.93 2.93
C ALA A 75 9.13 2.35 4.40
N GLU A 76 9.35 1.40 5.31
CA GLU A 76 9.22 1.64 6.74
C GLU A 76 10.16 2.76 7.21
N LYS A 77 11.41 2.78 6.72
CA LYS A 77 12.37 3.80 7.13
C LYS A 77 11.94 5.17 6.62
N ALA A 78 11.57 5.29 5.34
CA ALA A 78 11.08 6.53 4.75
C ALA A 78 9.82 7.05 5.45
N ILE A 79 8.85 6.17 5.74
CA ILE A 79 7.61 6.53 6.44
C ILE A 79 7.91 7.06 7.85
N LYS A 80 8.86 6.45 8.56
CA LYS A 80 9.28 6.88 9.91
C LYS A 80 10.08 8.18 9.90
N THR A 81 10.91 8.41 8.89
CA THR A 81 11.80 9.58 8.83
C THR A 81 11.13 10.80 8.22
N ASP A 82 10.43 10.64 7.10
CA ASP A 82 9.86 11.75 6.34
C ASP A 82 8.45 12.11 6.82
N LEU A 83 7.75 11.14 7.44
CA LEU A 83 6.37 11.26 7.93
C LEU A 83 5.40 11.78 6.85
N PRO A 84 5.33 11.14 5.66
CA PRO A 84 4.47 11.59 4.57
C PRO A 84 2.99 11.50 4.93
N ILE A 85 2.13 12.23 4.23
CA ILE A 85 0.71 11.88 4.14
C ILE A 85 0.59 10.67 3.20
N LEU A 86 -0.14 9.62 3.58
CA LEU A 86 -0.39 8.49 2.67
C LEU A 86 -1.80 8.53 2.09
N LEU A 87 -1.88 8.30 0.79
CA LEU A 87 -3.10 7.95 0.07
C LEU A 87 -3.00 6.47 -0.27
N ILE A 88 -3.75 5.62 0.43
CA ILE A 88 -3.54 4.18 0.37
C ILE A 88 -4.86 3.44 0.27
N GLU A 89 -4.92 2.51 -0.68
CA GLU A 89 -6.06 1.60 -0.81
C GLU A 89 -5.87 0.44 0.16
N LEU A 90 -6.48 0.47 1.36
CA LEU A 90 -6.39 -0.62 2.34
C LEU A 90 -7.39 -1.76 2.03
N GLY A 91 -8.20 -1.62 0.99
CA GLY A 91 -9.01 -2.69 0.44
C GLY A 91 -8.15 -3.89 0.00
N GLY A 92 -8.58 -5.09 0.35
CA GLY A 92 -7.90 -6.32 -0.01
C GLY A 92 -8.89 -7.44 -0.29
N LEU A 93 -8.57 -8.28 -1.28
CA LEU A 93 -9.36 -9.45 -1.63
C LEU A 93 -9.17 -10.61 -0.62
N GLU A 94 -8.04 -10.64 0.08
CA GLU A 94 -7.77 -11.62 1.12
C GLU A 94 -8.21 -11.10 2.50
N LEU A 95 -9.00 -11.90 3.21
CA LEU A 95 -9.51 -11.54 4.53
C LEU A 95 -8.36 -11.43 5.55
N GLY A 96 -8.19 -10.25 6.15
CA GLY A 96 -7.22 -10.00 7.22
C GLY A 96 -6.07 -9.09 6.82
N CYS A 97 -5.62 -9.12 5.56
CA CYS A 97 -4.48 -8.32 5.10
C CYS A 97 -4.70 -6.80 5.22
N GLN A 98 -5.96 -6.37 5.11
CA GLN A 98 -6.36 -4.97 5.31
C GLN A 98 -6.09 -4.49 6.74
N TYR A 99 -6.23 -5.37 7.73
CA TYR A 99 -5.99 -5.05 9.12
C TYR A 99 -4.50 -4.93 9.43
N ASP A 100 -3.65 -5.72 8.79
CA ASP A 100 -2.20 -5.63 9.01
C ASP A 100 -1.65 -4.29 8.51
N ALA A 101 -2.01 -3.87 7.30
CA ALA A 101 -1.61 -2.57 6.76
C ALA A 101 -2.19 -1.39 7.57
N PHE A 102 -3.46 -1.49 7.97
CA PHE A 102 -4.10 -0.50 8.84
C PHE A 102 -3.39 -0.40 10.21
N ASN A 103 -3.15 -1.53 10.87
CA ASN A 103 -2.50 -1.60 12.17
C ASN A 103 -1.04 -1.14 12.10
N PHE A 104 -0.32 -1.45 11.02
CA PHE A 104 1.02 -0.93 10.78
C PHE A 104 1.03 0.61 10.87
N LEU A 105 0.15 1.28 10.12
CA LEU A 105 0.06 2.74 10.13
C LEU A 105 -0.40 3.29 11.48
N LYS A 106 -1.40 2.67 12.12
CA LYS A 106 -1.87 3.04 13.47
C LYS A 106 -0.75 2.96 14.51
N ASN A 107 0.07 1.91 14.47
CA ASN A 107 1.18 1.71 15.39
C ASN A 107 2.29 2.76 15.20
N LEU A 108 2.40 3.35 14.01
CA LEU A 108 3.28 4.49 13.74
C LEU A 108 2.67 5.85 14.14
N GLY A 109 1.46 5.86 14.71
CA GLY A 109 0.79 7.08 15.18
C GLY A 109 -0.01 7.81 14.11
N TYR A 110 -0.25 7.21 12.94
CA TYR A 110 -1.06 7.83 11.90
C TYR A 110 -2.54 7.87 12.30
N ILE A 111 -3.21 8.97 11.93
CA ILE A 111 -4.66 9.09 11.97
C ILE A 111 -5.19 8.78 10.58
N ILE A 112 -6.02 7.75 10.49
CA ILE A 112 -6.53 7.23 9.22
C ILE A 112 -7.95 7.73 9.05
N PHE A 113 -8.23 8.34 7.90
CA PHE A 113 -9.55 8.76 7.47
C PHE A 113 -10.05 7.85 6.35
N ASP A 114 -11.34 7.53 6.38
CA ASP A 114 -12.05 7.03 5.22
C ASP A 114 -12.18 8.18 4.21
N GLN A 115 -11.62 8.01 3.01
CA GLN A 115 -11.59 9.07 2.00
C GLN A 115 -12.98 9.51 1.54
N GLN A 116 -13.98 8.62 1.58
CA GLN A 116 -15.33 8.91 1.10
C GLN A 116 -16.17 9.58 2.19
N LYS A 117 -16.05 9.09 3.43
CA LYS A 117 -16.80 9.62 4.57
C LYS A 117 -16.16 10.85 5.21
N LEU A 118 -14.86 11.07 4.95
CA LEU A 118 -14.04 12.09 5.59
C LEU A 118 -14.07 12.02 7.13
N THR A 119 -14.32 10.82 7.67
CA THR A 119 -14.32 10.54 9.11
C THR A 119 -13.11 9.69 9.49
N ILE A 120 -12.66 9.83 10.74
CA ILE A 120 -11.63 8.94 11.29
C ILE A 120 -12.13 7.50 11.22
N ALA A 121 -11.32 6.63 10.61
CA ALA A 121 -11.62 5.24 10.42
C ALA A 121 -11.29 4.44 11.69
N HIS A 122 -12.23 3.61 12.14
CA HIS A 122 -12.05 2.66 13.24
C HIS A 122 -11.73 1.24 12.75
N ASP A 123 -12.05 0.97 11.49
CA ASP A 123 -11.72 -0.23 10.73
C ASP A 123 -11.06 0.18 9.41
N PRO A 124 -10.33 -0.72 8.72
CA PRO A 124 -9.69 -0.41 7.44
C PRO A 124 -10.74 0.01 6.39
N PRO A 125 -10.73 1.26 5.87
CA PRO A 125 -11.56 1.64 4.74
C PRO A 125 -10.95 1.09 3.44
N TRP A 126 -11.70 1.08 2.34
CA TRP A 126 -11.11 0.73 1.04
C TRP A 126 -10.09 1.78 0.64
N ASP A 127 -10.50 3.05 0.62
CA ASP A 127 -9.67 4.21 0.31
C ASP A 127 -9.37 4.98 1.59
N ALA A 128 -8.08 5.13 1.92
CA ALA A 128 -7.64 5.75 3.15
C ALA A 128 -6.76 6.98 2.89
N ILE A 129 -6.99 8.02 3.68
CA ILE A 129 -6.05 9.13 3.86
C ILE A 129 -5.41 8.96 5.24
N ALA A 130 -4.14 8.57 5.30
CA ALA A 130 -3.40 8.45 6.55
C ALA A 130 -2.56 9.71 6.79
N ILE A 131 -2.93 10.46 7.82
CA ILE A 131 -2.27 11.70 8.25
C ILE A 131 -1.23 11.37 9.32
N SER A 132 0.03 11.71 9.05
CA SER A 132 1.13 11.51 9.99
C SER A 132 1.06 12.52 11.16
N PRO A 133 1.70 12.23 12.31
CA PRO A 133 1.76 13.16 13.45
C PRO A 133 2.33 14.55 13.09
N LYS A 134 3.14 14.65 12.04
CA LYS A 134 3.70 15.92 11.52
C LYS A 134 2.61 16.88 11.02
N PHE A 135 1.46 16.37 10.60
CA PHE A 135 0.37 17.14 10.00
C PHE A 135 -0.91 17.12 10.87
N ILE A 136 -0.76 17.04 12.19
CA ILE A 136 -1.92 16.94 13.10
C ILE A 136 -2.90 18.10 12.95
N ASP A 137 -2.42 19.31 12.68
CA ASP A 137 -3.26 20.50 12.47
C ASP A 137 -4.18 20.39 11.23
N LEU A 138 -3.86 19.49 10.29
CA LEU A 138 -4.69 19.22 9.11
C LEU A 138 -5.93 18.40 9.47
N VAL A 139 -5.88 17.61 10.56
CA VAL A 139 -6.99 16.75 11.01
C VAL A 139 -8.24 17.59 11.30
N ASP A 140 -8.08 18.74 11.94
CA ASP A 140 -9.19 19.63 12.26
C ASP A 140 -9.73 20.35 11.02
N LYS A 141 -8.90 20.58 10.00
CA LYS A 141 -9.35 21.15 8.73
C LYS A 141 -10.20 20.16 7.95
N ILE A 142 -9.80 18.88 7.89
CA ILE A 142 -10.53 17.83 7.17
C ILE A 142 -11.92 17.61 7.75
N LYS A 143 -12.08 17.67 9.08
CA LYS A 143 -13.38 17.50 9.76
C LYS A 143 -14.40 18.61 9.47
N ASN A 144 -13.96 19.74 8.92
CA ASN A 144 -14.77 20.94 8.70
C ASN A 144 -15.05 21.21 7.21
N ILE A 145 -14.78 20.24 6.33
CA ILE A 145 -15.11 20.26 4.90
C ILE A 145 -16.48 19.60 4.71
#